data_AF-A0A0C2J3P2-F1
#
_entry.id   AF-A0A0C2J3P2-F1
#
_cell.length_a   1.000
_cell.length_b   1.000
_cell.length_c   1.000
_cell.angle_alpha   90.00
_cell.angle_beta   90.00
_cell.angle_gamma   90.00
#
_symmetry.space_group_name_H-M   'P 1'
#
loop_
_entity.id
_entity.type
_entity.pdbx_description
1 polymer ?
#
loop_
_entity_poly.entity_id
_entity_poly.type
_entity_poly.pdbx_seq_one_letter_code
_entity_poly.pdbx_strand_id
1 'polypeptide(L)'
;MTVTQFIRIHREEGSLDTQKSFFTKDNENSKSIVFASYKIALFLAHKNKPFTDAEEIVKPCLNIAARILDDKNCENKFDSIPLSNNTMTRRVEELSSDVHLQ
;
A
#
# COMPACT_ATOMS: atom_id res chain seq x y z
N MET A 1 -22.84 -21.93 -35.29
CA MET A 1 -22.50 -20.65 -34.63
C MET A 1 -22.36 -19.57 -35.70
N THR A 2 -23.13 -18.48 -35.61
CA THR A 2 -23.00 -17.36 -36.56
C THR A 2 -21.72 -16.56 -36.27
N VAL A 3 -21.09 -15.98 -37.29
CA VAL A 3 -19.84 -15.21 -37.18
C VAL A 3 -19.95 -14.09 -36.13
N THR A 4 -21.15 -13.53 -35.97
CA THR A 4 -21.50 -12.55 -34.94
C THR A 4 -21.36 -13.08 -33.51
N GLN A 5 -21.68 -14.36 -33.26
CA GLN A 5 -21.51 -14.99 -31.95
C GLN A 5 -20.01 -15.20 -31.64
N PHE A 6 -19.20 -15.56 -32.63
CA PHE A 6 -17.75 -15.75 -32.48
C PHE A 6 -17.02 -14.43 -32.15
N ILE A 7 -17.36 -13.34 -32.84
CA ILE A 7 -16.79 -12.01 -32.57
C ILE A 7 -17.18 -11.50 -31.17
N ARG A 8 -18.40 -11.79 -30.71
CA ARG A 8 -18.87 -11.36 -29.38
C ARG A 8 -18.11 -12.05 -28.24
N ILE A 9 -17.85 -13.35 -28.36
CA ILE A 9 -17.12 -14.12 -27.34
C ILE A 9 -15.69 -13.56 -27.18
N HIS A 10 -14.96 -13.35 -28.28
CA HIS A 10 -13.60 -12.80 -28.21
C HIS A 10 -13.53 -11.35 -27.71
N ARG A 11 -14.59 -10.55 -27.93
CA ARG A 11 -14.68 -9.18 -27.38
C ARG A 11 -14.95 -9.17 -25.87
N GLU A 12 -15.73 -10.12 -25.36
CA GLU A 12 -16.01 -10.27 -23.93
C GLU A 12 -14.79 -10.81 -23.17
N GLU A 13 -14.03 -11.77 -23.73
CA GLU A 13 -12.78 -12.30 -23.16
C GLU A 13 -11.72 -11.20 -22.95
N GLY A 14 -11.47 -10.37 -23.97
CA GLY A 14 -10.50 -9.26 -23.86
C GLY A 14 -10.89 -8.21 -22.80
N SER A 15 -12.19 -8.00 -22.56
CA SER A 15 -12.69 -7.12 -21.50
C SER A 15 -12.45 -7.72 -20.11
N LEU A 16 -12.69 -9.03 -19.94
CA LEU A 16 -12.49 -9.74 -18.68
C LEU A 16 -11.01 -9.80 -18.28
N ASP A 17 -10.10 -10.03 -19.22
CA ASP A 17 -8.66 -10.07 -18.94
C ASP A 17 -8.11 -8.68 -18.59
N THR A 18 -8.65 -7.63 -19.19
CA THR A 18 -8.36 -6.23 -18.80
C THR A 18 -8.83 -5.95 -17.38
N GLN A 19 -10.04 -6.39 -17.00
CA GLN A 19 -10.54 -6.23 -15.63
C GLN A 19 -9.69 -7.02 -14.62
N LYS A 20 -9.35 -8.28 -14.91
CA LYS A 20 -8.51 -9.11 -14.02
C LYS A 20 -7.13 -8.49 -13.80
N SER A 21 -6.49 -7.99 -14.85
CA SER A 21 -5.16 -7.37 -14.74
C SER A 21 -5.18 -6.07 -13.92
N PHE A 22 -6.26 -5.28 -14.01
CA PHE A 22 -6.47 -4.11 -13.18
C PHE A 22 -6.58 -4.48 -11.69
N PHE A 23 -7.46 -5.43 -11.33
CA PHE A 23 -7.61 -5.90 -9.95
C PHE A 23 -6.32 -6.51 -9.37
N THR A 24 -5.55 -7.21 -10.19
CA THR A 24 -4.28 -7.81 -9.76
C THR A 24 -3.26 -6.72 -9.42
N LYS A 25 -3.15 -5.69 -10.28
CA LYS A 25 -2.24 -4.56 -10.09
C LYS A 25 -2.60 -3.70 -8.87
N ASP A 26 -3.89 -3.44 -8.65
CA ASP A 26 -4.35 -2.71 -7.46
C ASP A 26 -4.09 -3.47 -6.17
N ASN A 27 -4.21 -4.81 -6.19
CA ASN A 27 -3.88 -5.66 -5.06
C ASN A 27 -2.37 -5.66 -4.74
N GLU A 28 -1.50 -5.62 -5.75
CA GLU A 28 -0.04 -5.50 -5.53
C GLU A 28 0.35 -4.14 -4.95
N ASN A 29 -0.27 -3.07 -5.44
CA ASN A 29 -0.08 -1.72 -4.89
C ASN A 29 -0.54 -1.64 -3.43
N SER A 30 -1.72 -2.17 -3.10
CA SER A 30 -2.23 -2.17 -1.74
C SER A 30 -1.35 -2.97 -0.78
N LYS A 31 -0.85 -4.14 -1.21
CA LYS A 31 0.14 -4.92 -0.45
C LYS A 31 1.41 -4.13 -0.18
N SER A 32 1.93 -3.42 -1.18
CA SER A 32 3.16 -2.62 -1.04
C SER A 32 2.98 -1.47 -0.04
N ILE A 33 1.83 -0.79 -0.07
CA ILE A 33 1.46 0.28 0.86
C ILE A 33 1.41 -0.24 2.30
N VAL A 34 0.73 -1.37 2.51
CA VAL A 34 0.63 -2.01 3.82
C VAL A 34 2.01 -2.50 4.30
N PHE A 35 2.80 -3.10 3.43
CA PHE A 35 4.14 -3.57 3.79
C PHE A 35 5.08 -2.42 4.20
N ALA A 36 5.05 -1.30 3.47
CA ALA A 36 5.85 -0.12 3.82
C ALA A 36 5.58 0.35 5.25
N SER A 37 4.32 0.33 5.65
CA SER A 37 3.91 0.76 6.99
C SER A 37 4.29 -0.21 8.12
N TYR A 38 4.39 -1.53 7.86
CA TYR A 38 5.04 -2.46 8.78
C TYR A 38 6.54 -2.19 8.91
N LYS A 39 7.22 -1.90 7.79
CA LYS A 39 8.65 -1.58 7.81
C LYS A 39 8.95 -0.31 8.60
N ILE A 40 8.10 0.71 8.50
CA ILE A 40 8.22 1.94 9.30
C ILE A 40 8.00 1.65 10.78
N ALA A 41 6.95 0.90 11.15
CA ALA A 41 6.69 0.52 12.53
C ALA A 41 7.88 -0.26 13.15
N LEU A 42 8.39 -1.27 12.42
CA LEU A 42 9.57 -2.04 12.83
C LEU A 42 10.82 -1.17 12.97
N PHE A 43 11.03 -0.23 12.05
CA PHE A 43 12.16 0.70 12.10
C PHE A 43 12.10 1.59 13.36
N LEU A 44 10.93 2.15 13.69
CA LEU A 44 10.75 2.94 14.91
C LEU A 44 10.99 2.10 16.17
N ALA A 45 10.46 0.87 16.20
CA ALA A 45 10.68 -0.07 17.31
C ALA A 45 12.17 -0.35 17.51
N HIS A 46 12.91 -0.69 16.44
CA HIS A 46 14.36 -0.93 16.50
C HIS A 46 15.16 0.30 16.94
N LYS A 47 14.67 1.51 16.66
CA LYS A 47 15.32 2.76 17.07
C LYS A 47 14.86 3.25 18.45
N ASN A 48 14.01 2.49 19.15
CA ASN A 48 13.37 2.88 20.41
C ASN A 48 12.72 4.28 20.32
N LYS A 49 12.05 4.54 19.20
CA LYS A 49 11.33 5.80 18.96
C LYS A 49 9.84 5.64 19.23
N PRO A 50 9.16 6.70 19.71
CA PRO A 50 7.71 6.69 19.84
C PRO A 50 7.04 6.35 18.51
N PHE A 51 6.00 5.49 18.55
CA PHE A 51 5.22 5.18 17.35
C PHE A 51 4.37 6.37 16.89
N THR A 52 4.13 7.33 17.78
CA THR A 52 3.50 8.62 17.48
C THR A 52 4.29 9.44 16.46
N ASP A 53 5.62 9.24 16.41
CA ASP A 53 6.49 9.91 15.43
C ASP A 53 6.12 9.53 13.99
N ALA A 54 5.46 8.39 13.75
CA ALA A 54 5.06 8.01 12.40
C ALA A 54 4.03 8.99 11.81
N GLU A 55 3.02 9.36 12.59
CA GLU A 55 1.96 10.29 12.19
C GLU A 55 2.43 11.74 12.28
N GLU A 56 3.15 12.09 13.35
CA GLU A 56 3.52 13.47 13.66
C GLU A 56 4.77 13.95 12.90
N ILE A 57 5.69 13.03 12.54
CA ILE A 57 6.99 13.38 11.95
C ILE A 57 7.20 12.71 10.60
N VAL A 58 7.09 11.38 10.52
CA VAL A 58 7.44 10.62 9.31
C VAL A 58 6.50 10.99 8.15
N LYS A 59 5.18 10.99 8.38
CA LYS A 59 4.20 11.31 7.34
C LYS A 59 4.36 12.74 6.79
N PRO A 60 4.47 13.80 7.61
CA PRO A 60 4.79 15.14 7.11
C PRO A 60 6.13 15.21 6.38
N CYS A 61 7.17 14.53 6.85
CA CYS A 61 8.48 14.52 6.21
C CYS A 61 8.43 13.96 4.78
N LEU A 62 7.73 12.83 4.58
CA LEU A 62 7.52 12.23 3.26
C LEU A 62 6.80 13.19 2.31
N ASN A 63 5.73 13.85 2.79
CA ASN A 63 4.96 14.79 1.98
C ASN A 63 5.75 16.07 1.66
N ILE A 64 6.54 16.59 2.59
CA ILE A 64 7.43 17.74 2.33
C ILE A 64 8.41 17.40 1.21
N ALA A 65 9.03 16.22 1.25
CA ALA A 65 9.96 15.77 0.21
C ALA A 65 9.26 15.65 -1.16
N ALA A 66 8.07 15.04 -1.22
CA ALA A 66 7.30 14.92 -2.45
C ALA A 66 6.91 16.28 -3.04
N ARG A 67 6.50 17.24 -2.19
CA ARG A 67 6.14 18.60 -2.59
C ARG A 67 7.32 19.39 -3.14
N ILE A 68 8.49 19.28 -2.52
CA ILE A 68 9.71 19.95 -2.99
C ILE A 68 10.11 19.42 -4.38
N LEU A 69 9.90 18.13 -4.62
CA LEU A 69 10.18 17.48 -5.91
C LEU A 69 9.05 17.67 -6.94
N ASP A 70 7.95 18.32 -6.58
CA ASP A 70 6.73 18.51 -7.38
C ASP A 70 6.13 17.18 -7.92
N ASP A 71 6.30 16.08 -7.18
CA ASP A 71 5.76 14.76 -7.56
C ASP A 71 4.46 14.45 -6.80
N LYS A 72 3.34 14.86 -7.39
CA LYS A 72 1.99 14.61 -6.85
C LYS A 72 1.63 13.13 -6.74
N ASN A 73 2.17 12.28 -7.61
CA ASN A 73 1.92 10.84 -7.54
C ASN A 73 2.62 10.24 -6.32
N CYS A 74 3.83 10.70 -6.04
CA CYS A 74 4.58 10.32 -4.85
C CYS A 74 3.89 10.80 -3.56
N GLU A 75 3.42 12.05 -3.53
CA GLU A 75 2.64 12.59 -2.40
C GLU A 75 1.39 11.73 -2.11
N ASN A 76 0.57 11.45 -3.13
CA ASN A 76 -0.62 10.61 -2.98
C ASN A 76 -0.29 9.19 -2.47
N LYS A 77 0.82 8.61 -2.92
CA LYS A 77 1.29 7.31 -2.44
C LYS A 77 1.68 7.38 -0.97
N PHE A 78 2.41 8.40 -0.54
CA PHE A 78 2.78 8.57 0.88
C PHE A 78 1.55 8.79 1.77
N ASP A 79 0.56 9.55 1.30
CA ASP A 79 -0.68 9.75 2.03
C ASP A 79 -1.50 8.47 2.21
N SER A 80 -1.43 7.56 1.22
CA SER A 80 -2.08 6.24 1.30
C SER A 80 -1.43 5.29 2.31
N ILE A 81 -0.19 5.56 2.74
CA ILE A 81 0.48 4.75 3.76
C ILE A 81 -0.22 4.99 5.11
N PRO A 82 -0.76 3.94 5.76
CA PRO A 82 -1.51 4.14 7.00
C PRO A 82 -0.53 4.26 8.15
N LEU A 83 -0.13 5.48 8.50
CA LEU A 83 0.84 5.77 9.57
C LEU A 83 0.21 6.35 10.83
N SER A 84 -1.12 6.32 10.96
CA SER A 84 -1.77 6.83 12.16
C SER A 84 -1.33 6.06 13.40
N ASN A 85 -1.36 6.73 14.54
CA ASN A 85 -0.91 6.18 15.82
C ASN A 85 -1.58 4.84 16.12
N ASN A 86 -2.91 4.75 15.94
CA ASN A 86 -3.66 3.50 16.13
C ASN A 86 -3.16 2.38 15.21
N THR A 87 -2.85 2.69 13.96
CA THR A 87 -2.35 1.69 13.02
C THR A 87 -0.94 1.24 13.39
N MET A 88 -0.07 2.17 13.80
CA MET A 88 1.29 1.83 14.23
C MET A 88 1.29 0.93 15.45
N THR A 89 0.46 1.23 16.46
CA THR A 89 0.28 0.35 17.63
C THR A 89 -0.10 -1.06 17.19
N ARG A 90 -1.14 -1.19 16.36
CA ARG A 90 -1.59 -2.51 15.88
C ARG A 90 -0.49 -3.26 15.13
N ARG A 91 0.28 -2.59 14.28
CA ARG A 91 1.38 -3.24 13.54
C ARG A 91 2.50 -3.73 14.43
N VAL A 92 2.81 -3.00 15.50
CA VAL A 92 3.83 -3.42 16.46
C VAL A 92 3.32 -4.62 17.26
N GLU A 93 2.06 -4.62 17.68
CA GLU A 93 1.42 -5.77 18.33
C GLU A 93 1.45 -7.00 17.42
N GLU A 94 1.06 -6.86 16.15
CA GLU A 94 1.10 -7.92 15.15
C GLU A 94 2.53 -8.45 14.94
N LEU A 95 3.51 -7.55 14.74
CA LEU A 95 4.93 -7.92 14.61
C LEU A 95 5.48 -8.61 15.86
N SER A 96 5.05 -8.20 17.05
CA SER A 96 5.44 -8.83 18.31
C SER A 96 4.80 -10.21 18.47
N SER A 97 3.57 -10.40 17.97
CA SER A 97 2.87 -11.67 18.03
C SER A 97 3.40 -12.70 17.03
N ASP A 98 3.90 -12.25 15.88
CA ASP A 98 4.51 -13.10 14.84
C ASP A 98 5.86 -13.70 15.30
N VAL A 99 6.55 -13.05 16.24
CA VAL A 99 7.79 -13.57 16.86
C VAL A 99 7.54 -14.84 17.70
N HIS A 100 6.29 -15.16 18.07
CA HIS A 100 5.95 -16.38 18.82
C HIS A 100 5.75 -17.64 17.97
N LEU A 101 5.96 -17.57 16.65
CA LEU A 101 5.83 -18.73 15.74
C LEU A 101 7.13 -19.12 15.01
N GLN A 102 8.31 -18.69 15.50
CA GLN A 102 9.61 -19.17 15.00
C GLN A 102 10.28 -20.17 15.94
#